data_AF-A0A4P5VYE2-F1
#
_entry.id   AF-A0A4P5VYE2-F1
#
_cell.length_a   1.000
_cell.length_b   1.000
_cell.length_c   1.000
_cell.angle_alpha   90.00
_cell.angle_beta   90.00
_cell.angle_gamma   90.00
#
_symmetry.space_group_name_H-M   'P 1'
#
loop_
_entity.id
_entity.type
_entity.pdbx_description
1 polymer ?
#
loop_
_entity_poly.entity_id
_entity_poly.type
_entity_poly.pdbx_seq_one_letter_code
_entity_poly.pdbx_strand_id
1 'polypeptide(L)' 'MIFVTDTIVLTPEAAACPKIKTVPVGPVLAGAIRSIHSNDSVSRLFR' A
#
# COMPACT_ATOMS: atom_id res chain seq x y z
N MET A 1 2.07 -17.85 6.98
CA MET A 1 1.39 -16.54 7.09
C MET A 1 1.65 -15.79 5.79
N ILE A 2 0.64 -15.14 5.20
CA ILE A 2 0.73 -14.49 3.90
C ILE A 2 0.42 -13.01 4.08
N PHE A 3 1.28 -12.16 3.51
CA PHE A 3 1.11 -10.71 3.53
C PHE A 3 0.82 -10.21 2.12
N VAL A 4 -0.20 -9.35 2.00
CA VAL A 4 -0.62 -8.72 0.75
C VAL A 4 -0.83 -7.23 0.98
N THR A 5 -0.79 -6.41 -0.06
CA THR A 5 -1.10 -4.98 0.03
C THR A 5 -2.61 -4.74 -0.12
N ASP A 6 -3.09 -3.62 0.42
CA ASP A 6 -4.48 -3.15 0.21
C ASP A 6 -4.69 -2.44 -1.13
N THR A 7 -3.86 -2.72 -2.14
CA THR A 7 -4.00 -2.19 -3.50
C THR A 7 -5.27 -2.68 -4.19
N ILE A 8 -5.76 -3.85 -3.80
CA ILE A 8 -7.02 -4.44 -4.26
C ILE A 8 -7.79 -4.88 -3.03
N VAL A 9 -9.08 -4.54 -3.00
CA VAL A 9 -9.97 -4.96 -1.90
C VAL A 9 -10.09 -6.48 -1.90
N LEU A 10 -9.87 -7.09 -0.74
CA LEU A 10 -10.03 -8.53 -0.56
C LEU A 10 -11.48 -8.95 -0.78
N THR A 11 -11.67 -10.13 -1.37
CA THR A 11 -12.99 -10.76 -1.37
C THR A 11 -13.38 -11.15 0.06
N PRO A 12 -14.69 -11.30 0.36
CA PRO A 12 -15.15 -11.70 1.70
C PRO A 12 -14.50 -13.00 2.20
N GLU A 13 -14.29 -13.97 1.31
CA GLU A 13 -13.68 -15.27 1.64
C GLU A 13 -12.20 -15.12 2.03
N ALA A 14 -11.47 -14.25 1.31
CA ALA A 14 -10.07 -13.96 1.60
C ALA A 14 -9.93 -13.16 2.91
N ALA A 15 -10.82 -12.20 3.16
CA ALA A 15 -10.86 -11.43 4.40
C ALA A 15 -11.18 -12.30 5.64
N ALA A 16 -11.94 -13.38 5.47
CA ALA A 16 -12.23 -14.34 6.53
C ALA A 16 -11.06 -15.29 6.87
N CYS A 17 -10.02 -15.34 6.03
CA CYS A 17 -8.89 -16.25 6.22
C CYS A 17 -7.85 -15.65 7.19
N PRO A 18 -7.63 -16.23 8.40
CA PRO A 18 -6.73 -15.66 9.40
C PRO A 18 -5.24 -15.72 9.02
N LYS A 19 -4.91 -16.45 7.94
CA LYS A 19 -3.55 -16.55 7.41
C LYS A 19 -3.15 -15.33 6.57
N ILE A 20 -4.14 -14.57 6.06
CA ILE A 20 -3.94 -13.40 5.19
C ILE A 20 -3.92 -12.14 6.05
N LYS A 21 -2.88 -11.33 5.90
CA LYS A 21 -2.76 -10.02 6.54
C LYS A 21 -2.52 -8.96 5.48
N THR A 22 -3.28 -7.88 5.56
CA THR A 22 -3.16 -6.76 4.62
C THR A 22 -2.22 -5.69 5.18
N VAL A 23 -1.32 -5.19 4.35
CA VAL A 23 -0.41 -4.09 4.66
C VAL A 23 -0.87 -2.84 3.92
N PRO A 24 -1.14 -1.72 4.62
CA PRO A 24 -1.60 -0.51 3.99
C PRO A 24 -0.49 0.17 3.18
N VAL A 25 -0.75 0.46 1.91
CA VAL A 25 0.16 1.18 1.00
C VAL A 25 -0.21 2.67 0.85
N GLY A 26 -1.34 3.10 1.41
CA GLY A 26 -1.80 4.49 1.43
C GLY A 26 -0.72 5.56 1.71
N PRO A 27 0.15 5.41 2.74
CA PRO A 27 1.21 6.39 3.02
C PRO A 27 2.23 6.54 1.89
N VAL A 28 2.59 5.45 1.20
CA VAL A 28 3.52 5.48 0.07
C VAL A 28 2.89 6.18 -1.13
N LEU A 29 1.62 5.87 -1.43
CA LEU A 29 0.88 6.51 -2.53
C LEU A 29 0.68 8.01 -2.27
N ALA A 30 0.27 8.39 -1.06
CA ALA A 30 0.14 9.79 -0.67
C ALA A 30 1.48 10.53 -0.77
N GLY A 31 2.58 9.90 -0.35
CA GLY A 31 3.93 10.43 -0.50
C GLY A 31 4.30 10.67 -1.96
N ALA A 32 3.98 9.72 -2.85
CA ALA A 32 4.26 9.84 -4.27
C ALA A 32 3.45 10.98 -4.92
N ILE A 33 2.16 11.08 -4.62
CA ILE A 33 1.29 12.18 -5.09
C ILE A 33 1.86 13.54 -4.66
N ARG A 34 2.24 13.67 -3.38
CA ARG A 34 2.85 14.91 -2.85
C ARG A 34 4.16 15.26 -3.56
N SER A 35 5.03 14.28 -3.80
CA SER A 35 6.29 14.50 -4.50
C SER A 35 6.07 14.95 -5.95
N ILE A 36 5.18 14.27 -6.69
CA ILE A 36 4.81 14.67 -8.06
C ILE A 36 4.24 16.08 -8.09
N HIS A 37 3.31 16.39 -7.18
CA HIS A 37 2.70 17.72 -7.09
C HIS A 37 3.73 18.83 -6.77
N SER A 38 4.73 18.52 -5.94
CA SER A 38 5.75 19.48 -5.50
C SER A 38 6.99 19.50 -6.40
N ASN A 39 7.00 18.75 -7.51
CA ASN A 39 8.17 18.54 -8.38
C ASN A 39 9.43 18.07 -7.61
N ASP A 40 9.22 17.23 -6.60
CA ASP A 40 10.25 16.60 -5.76
C ASP A 40 10.48 15.14 -6.18
N SER A 41 11.63 14.57 -5.82
CA SER A 41 11.98 13.20 -6.16
C SER A 41 11.05 12.19 -5.46
N VAL A 42 10.48 11.26 -6.22
CA VAL A 42 9.69 10.13 -5.70
C VAL A 42 10.60 9.07 -5.06
N SER A 43 11.84 8.91 -5.55
CA SER A 43 12.78 7.90 -5.07
C SER A 43 13.14 8.05 -3.58
N ARG A 44 12.93 9.24 -2.99
CA ARG A 44 13.15 9.46 -1.54
C ARG A 44 12.23 8.63 -0.63
N LEU A 45 11.16 8.05 -1.17
CA LEU A 45 10.22 7.21 -0.43
C LEU A 45 10.74 5.78 -0.18
N PHE A 46 11.86 5.40 -0.83
CA PHE A 46 12.41 4.04 -0.81
C PHE A 46 13.85 4.00 -0.24
N ARG A 47 14.07 4.75 0.85
CA ARG A 47 15.36 4.74 1.56
C ARG A 47 15.58 3.47 2.36
#